data_AF-A0A7T4R1S2-F1
#
_entry.id   AF-A0A7T4R1S2-F1
#
_cell.length_a   1.000
_cell.length_b   1.000
_cell.length_c   1.000
_cell.angle_alpha   90.00
_cell.angle_beta   90.00
_cell.angle_gamma   90.00
#
_symmetry.space_group_name_H-M   'P 1'
#
loop_
_entity.id
_entity.type
_entity.pdbx_description
1 polymer ?
#
loop_
_entity_poly.entity_id
_entity_poly.type
_entity_poly.pdbx_seq_one_letter_code
_entity_poly.pdbx_strand_id
1 'polypeptide(L)'
;MLTFAVLQTLENDFGAKGGQLMAASAAINQYLLTPRQASVEEWVFVPLAKGGAQAAELQCIPVLGAGWIIDVAKERQRIDVYLGVIPPQQELPLISDAKSSR
;
A
#
# COMPACT_ATOMS: atom_id res chain seq x y z
N MET A 1 -4.22 12.67 -0.51
CA MET A 1 -2.83 12.26 -0.20
C MET A 1 -2.61 10.78 -0.45
N LEU A 2 -3.45 9.88 0.10
CA LEU A 2 -3.28 8.43 -0.09
C LEU A 2 -3.26 7.97 -1.55
N THR A 3 -4.13 8.50 -2.42
CA THR A 3 -4.12 8.21 -3.87
C THR A 3 -2.74 8.46 -4.49
N PHE A 4 -2.09 9.58 -4.13
CA PHE A 4 -0.78 9.94 -4.67
C PHE A 4 0.33 9.02 -4.13
N ALA A 5 0.30 8.65 -2.84
CA ALA A 5 1.28 7.72 -2.26
C ALA A 5 1.20 6.34 -2.92
N VAL A 6 -0.01 5.85 -3.16
CA VAL A 6 -0.24 4.58 -3.88
C VAL A 6 0.28 4.67 -5.32
N LEU A 7 0.02 5.77 -6.03
CA LEU A 7 0.54 5.97 -7.40
C LEU A 7 2.06 6.10 -7.45
N GLN A 8 2.67 6.77 -6.47
CA GLN A 8 4.11 6.88 -6.36
C GLN A 8 4.75 5.51 -6.10
N THR A 9 4.13 4.67 -5.27
CA THR A 9 4.56 3.29 -5.05
C THR A 9 4.44 2.46 -6.32
N LEU A 10 3.35 2.60 -7.08
CA LEU A 10 3.23 1.95 -8.41
C LEU A 10 4.33 2.39 -9.38
N GLU A 11 4.69 3.66 -9.38
CA GLU A 11 5.73 4.17 -10.26
C GLU A 11 7.13 3.69 -9.86
N ASN A 12 7.46 3.76 -8.57
CA ASN A 12 8.80 3.51 -8.05
C ASN A 12 9.10 2.01 -7.90
N ASP A 13 8.15 1.26 -7.35
CA ASP A 13 8.39 -0.12 -6.92
C ASP A 13 7.91 -1.12 -7.98
N PHE A 14 6.89 -0.75 -8.76
CA PHE A 14 6.28 -1.61 -9.78
C PHE A 14 6.51 -1.13 -11.21
N GLY A 15 7.22 0.00 -11.38
CA GLY A 15 7.62 0.52 -12.70
C GLY A 15 6.46 0.98 -13.59
N ALA A 16 5.28 1.28 -13.04
CA ALA A 16 4.15 1.77 -13.81
C ALA A 16 4.46 3.16 -14.42
N LYS A 17 4.09 3.38 -15.69
CA LYS A 17 4.42 4.63 -16.41
C LYS A 17 3.26 5.20 -17.23
N GLY A 18 3.21 6.53 -17.34
CA GLY A 18 2.35 7.26 -18.29
C GLY A 18 0.88 6.84 -18.25
N GLY A 19 0.38 6.27 -19.35
CA GLY A 19 -1.02 5.85 -19.49
C GLY A 19 -1.48 4.81 -18.47
N GLN A 20 -0.58 3.97 -17.97
CA GLN A 20 -0.86 3.01 -16.91
C GLN A 20 -1.15 3.71 -15.57
N LEU A 21 -0.33 4.69 -15.20
CA LEU A 21 -0.55 5.50 -13.99
C LEU A 21 -1.84 6.31 -14.10
N MET A 22 -2.15 6.85 -15.29
CA MET A 22 -3.41 7.55 -15.54
C MET A 22 -4.61 6.63 -15.32
N ALA A 23 -4.60 5.42 -15.89
CA ALA A 23 -5.68 4.45 -15.69
C ALA A 23 -5.80 4.00 -14.23
N ALA A 24 -4.68 3.68 -13.59
CA ALA A 24 -4.61 3.32 -12.18
C ALA A 24 -5.11 4.45 -11.28
N SER A 25 -4.83 5.72 -11.60
CA SER A 25 -5.20 6.86 -10.78
C SER A 25 -6.71 6.97 -10.58
N ALA A 26 -7.49 6.80 -11.65
CA ALA A 26 -8.94 6.85 -11.60
C ALA A 26 -9.49 5.66 -10.80
N ALA A 27 -8.97 4.46 -11.04
CA ALA A 27 -9.39 3.23 -10.37
C ALA A 27 -9.09 3.27 -8.86
N ILE A 28 -7.88 3.67 -8.48
CA ILE A 28 -7.47 3.82 -7.08
C ILE A 28 -8.28 4.92 -6.40
N ASN A 29 -8.45 6.07 -7.04
CA ASN A 29 -9.20 7.17 -6.43
C ASN A 29 -10.66 6.80 -6.19
N GLN A 30 -11.31 6.14 -7.16
CA GLN A 30 -12.67 5.65 -7.00
C GLN A 30 -12.77 4.62 -5.86
N TYR A 31 -11.81 3.70 -5.79
CA TYR A 31 -11.74 2.73 -4.71
C TYR A 31 -11.65 3.46 -3.36
N LEU A 32 -10.69 4.37 -3.19
CA LEU A 32 -10.45 5.17 -1.97
C LEU A 32 -11.63 6.05 -1.54
N LEU A 33 -12.44 6.55 -2.47
CA LEU A 33 -13.62 7.36 -2.16
C LEU A 33 -14.85 6.52 -1.79
N THR A 34 -14.87 5.22 -2.12
CA THR A 34 -15.99 4.34 -1.81
C THR A 34 -16.06 4.13 -0.29
N PRO A 35 -17.18 4.46 0.38
CA PRO A 35 -17.31 4.30 1.82
C PRO A 35 -17.11 2.85 2.23
N ARG A 36 -16.07 2.61 3.03
CA ARG A 36 -15.69 1.28 3.52
C ARG A 36 -15.02 1.38 4.88
N GLN A 37 -15.00 0.30 5.64
CA GLN A 37 -14.19 0.21 6.84
C GLN A 37 -12.73 0.05 6.43
N ALA A 38 -11.90 1.02 6.79
CA ALA A 38 -10.45 0.90 6.63
C ALA A 38 -9.96 -0.19 7.58
N SER A 39 -9.42 -1.27 7.02
CA SER A 39 -8.82 -2.37 7.78
C SER A 39 -7.37 -2.04 8.13
N VAL A 40 -6.85 -2.69 9.18
CA VAL A 40 -5.43 -2.66 9.57
C VAL A 40 -4.56 -3.29 8.48
N GLU A 41 -5.11 -4.26 7.75
CA GLU A 41 -4.50 -4.87 6.57
C GLU A 41 -5.41 -4.60 5.37
N GLU A 42 -4.89 -3.88 4.37
CA GLU A 42 -5.68 -3.45 3.22
C GLU A 42 -4.87 -3.62 1.93
N TRP A 43 -5.08 -4.75 1.27
CA TRP A 43 -4.48 -5.02 -0.03
C TRP A 43 -5.46 -4.69 -1.13
N VAL A 44 -4.97 -4.07 -2.20
CA VAL A 44 -5.78 -3.62 -3.32
C VAL A 44 -5.18 -4.15 -4.62
N PHE A 45 -6.01 -4.84 -5.40
CA PHE A 45 -5.67 -5.23 -6.76
C PHE A 45 -6.05 -4.09 -7.72
N VAL A 46 -5.07 -3.68 -8.53
CA VAL A 46 -5.22 -2.67 -9.58
C VAL A 46 -4.98 -3.34 -10.93
N PRO A 47 -6.02 -3.55 -11.76
CA PRO A 47 -5.86 -4.21 -13.05
C PRO A 47 -5.05 -3.35 -14.03
N LEU A 48 -4.23 -4.01 -14.86
CA LEU A 48 -3.55 -3.37 -16.00
C LEU A 48 -4.52 -3.06 -17.15
N ALA A 49 -5.50 -3.95 -17.35
CA ALA A 49 -6.60 -3.73 -18.27
C ALA A 49 -7.60 -2.71 -17.67
N LYS A 50 -8.46 -2.13 -18.51
CA LYS A 50 -9.55 -1.27 -18.03
C LYS A 50 -10.39 -2.01 -16.99
N GLY A 51 -10.52 -1.44 -15.80
CA GLY A 51 -11.26 -2.02 -14.69
C GLY A 51 -11.14 -1.17 -13.42
N GLY A 52 -11.98 -1.45 -12.44
CA GLY A 52 -11.92 -0.82 -11.12
C GLY A 52 -10.87 -1.49 -10.24
N ALA A 53 -10.26 -0.72 -9.34
CA ALA A 53 -9.45 -1.30 -8.27
C ALA A 53 -10.38 -1.98 -7.26
N GLN A 54 -9.97 -3.13 -6.76
CA GLN A 54 -10.78 -3.97 -5.87
C GLN A 54 -9.97 -4.41 -4.66
N ALA A 55 -10.67 -4.67 -3.56
CA ALA A 55 -10.03 -5.28 -2.40
C ALA A 55 -9.46 -6.64 -2.81
N ALA A 56 -8.21 -6.88 -2.44
CA ALA A 56 -7.56 -8.17 -2.58
C ALA A 56 -7.44 -8.78 -1.19
N GLU A 57 -7.93 -9.99 -1.01
CA GLU A 57 -7.54 -10.79 0.14
C GLU A 57 -6.33 -11.60 -0.29
N LEU A 58 -5.21 -11.52 0.45
CA LEU A 58 -3.97 -12.27 0.16
C LEU A 58 -4.22 -13.78 -0.07
N GLN A 59 -5.31 -14.30 0.52
CA GLN A 59 -5.71 -15.71 0.48
C GLN A 59 -6.76 -16.02 -0.60
N CYS A 60 -7.41 -15.00 -1.17
CA CYS A 60 -8.50 -15.13 -2.14
C CYS A 60 -8.45 -13.98 -3.14
N ILE A 61 -7.39 -13.93 -3.94
CA ILE A 61 -7.36 -13.05 -5.11
C ILE A 61 -8.01 -13.82 -6.26
N PRO A 62 -9.24 -13.50 -6.68
CA PRO A 62 -9.70 -13.91 -7.99
C PRO A 62 -8.87 -13.11 -9.00
N VAL A 63 -7.68 -13.63 -9.34
CA VAL A 63 -6.80 -13.05 -10.35
C VAL A 63 -7.47 -13.30 -11.70
N LEU A 64 -8.45 -12.45 -12.03
CA LEU A 64 -9.14 -12.45 -13.32
C LEU A 64 -8.33 -11.72 -14.41
N GLY A 65 -7.04 -11.44 -14.17
CA GLY A 65 -6.16 -10.78 -15.13
C GLY A 65 -4.85 -10.26 -14.56
N ALA A 66 -4.03 -9.67 -15.43
CA ALA A 66 -2.78 -9.04 -15.05
C ALA A 66 -3.01 -7.70 -14.36
N GLY A 67 -2.26 -7.43 -13.28
CA GLY A 67 -2.40 -6.23 -12.47
C GLY A 67 -1.35 -6.15 -11.37
N TRP A 68 -1.45 -5.12 -10.54
CA TRP A 68 -0.62 -4.94 -9.36
C TRP A 68 -1.42 -5.20 -8.08
N ILE A 69 -0.72 -5.62 -7.03
CA ILE A 69 -1.29 -5.75 -5.68
C ILE A 69 -0.53 -4.79 -4.79
N ILE A 70 -1.24 -3.89 -4.12
CA ILE A 70 -0.65 -2.82 -3.33
C ILE A 70 -1.18 -2.90 -1.91
N ASP A 71 -0.28 -2.77 -0.94
CA ASP A 71 -0.62 -2.59 0.46
C ASP A 71 -0.96 -1.12 0.73
N VAL A 72 -2.25 -0.80 0.76
CA VAL A 72 -2.74 0.55 1.03
C VAL A 72 -2.66 0.89 2.51
N ALA A 73 -2.70 -0.11 3.40
CA ALA A 73 -2.53 0.11 4.83
C ALA A 73 -1.11 0.59 5.14
N LYS A 74 -0.09 0.00 4.49
CA LYS A 74 1.30 0.46 4.59
C LYS A 74 1.47 1.89 4.09
N GLU A 75 0.85 2.26 2.97
CA GLU A 75 0.93 3.63 2.46
C GLU A 75 0.21 4.63 3.38
N ARG A 76 -0.89 4.22 4.01
CA ARG A 76 -1.57 5.01 5.04
C ARG A 76 -0.68 5.21 6.26
N GLN A 77 -0.05 4.14 6.76
CA GLN A 77 0.89 4.21 7.88
C GLN A 77 2.07 5.15 7.57
N ARG A 78 2.64 5.08 6.36
CA ARG A 78 3.71 6.00 5.93
C ARG A 78 3.26 7.46 5.97
N ILE A 79 2.04 7.74 5.53
CA ILE A 79 1.45 9.08 5.60
C ILE A 79 1.25 9.49 7.06
N ASP A 80 0.71 8.61 7.89
CA ASP A 80 0.45 8.91 9.31
C ASP A 80 1.75 9.20 10.08
N VAL A 81 2.84 8.49 9.77
CA VAL A 81 4.18 8.78 10.29
C VAL A 81 4.69 10.14 9.78
N TYR A 82 4.55 10.41 8.48
CA TYR A 82 4.97 11.70 7.89
C TYR A 82 4.20 12.88 8.49
N LEU A 83 2.92 12.71 8.78
CA LEU A 83 2.06 13.72 9.40
C LEU A 83 2.25 13.80 10.92
N GLY A 84 3.04 12.93 11.53
CA GLY A 84 3.26 12.89 12.98
C GLY A 84 2.07 12.38 13.79
N VAL A 85 1.09 11.74 13.13
CA VAL A 85 -0.07 11.09 13.78
C VAL A 85 0.39 9.85 14.54
N ILE A 86 1.34 9.10 13.96
CA ILE A 86 1.99 7.95 14.58
C ILE A 86 3.48 8.29 14.75
N PRO A 87 4.09 8.02 15.93
CA PRO A 87 5.52 8.26 16.10
C PRO A 87 6.33 7.36 15.15
N PRO A 88 7.47 7.82 14.63
CA PRO A 88 8.40 7.01 13.84
C PRO A 88 9.14 6.03 14.76
N GLN A 89 8.46 5.00 15.28
CA GLN A 89 9.10 3.99 16.13
C GLN A 89 9.80 2.97 15.24
N GLN A 90 11.14 3.05 15.17
CA GLN A 90 11.97 1.91 14.80
C GLN A 90 12.11 1.02 16.04
N GLU A 91 11.76 -0.25 15.94
CA GLU A 91 12.17 -1.23 16.95
C GLU A 91 13.69 -1.21 17.04
N LEU A 92 14.23 -0.66 18.12
CA LEU A 92 15.65 -0.74 18.39
C LEU A 92 15.96 -2.22 18.69
N PRO A 93 16.93 -2.86 18.00
CA PRO A 93 17.36 -4.18 18.39
C PRO A 93 17.87 -4.11 19.83
N LEU A 94 17.19 -4.81 20.73
CA LEU A 94 17.67 -5.00 22.11
C LEU A 94 18.98 -5.79 22.00
N ILE A 95 20.13 -5.08 22.03
CA ILE A 95 21.45 -5.70 22.11
C ILE A 95 21.51 -6.41 23.46
N SER A 96 21.12 -7.67 23.44
CA SER A 96 21.09 -8.57 24.58
C SER A 96 22.42 -9.31 24.68
N ASP A 97 23.53 -8.57 24.63
CA ASP A 97 24.86 -9.13 24.89
C ASP A 97 25.47 -8.42 26.10
N ALA A 98 24.81 -8.60 27.24
CA ALA A 98 25.52 -8.65 28.52
C ALA A 98 26.34 -9.96 28.53
N LYS A 99 27.48 -9.98 27.83
CA LYS A 99 28.52 -10.96 28.14
C LYS A 99 29.13 -10.58 29.48
N SER A 100 28.48 -11.12 30.51
CA SER A 100 28.99 -11.37 31.83
C SER A 100 30.46 -11.81 31.74
N SER A 101 31.30 -11.06 32.42
CA SER A 101 32.65 -11.44 32.77
C SER A 101 32.69 -12.82 33.44
N ARG A 102 33.58 -13.69 32.93
CA ARG A 102 34.41 -14.63 33.72
C ARG A 102 35.51 -15.20 32.86
#